data_AF-A0A2W5DN66-F1
#
_entry.id   AF-A0A2W5DN66-F1
#
_cell.length_a   1.000
_cell.length_b   1.000
_cell.length_c   1.000
_cell.angle_alpha   90.00
_cell.angle_beta   90.00
_cell.angle_gamma   90.00
#
_symmetry.space_group_name_H-M   'P 1'
#
loop_
_entity.id
_entity.type
_entity.pdbx_description
1 polymer ?
#
loop_
_entity_poly.entity_id
_entity_poly.type
_entity_poly.pdbx_seq_one_letter_code
_entity_poly.pdbx_strand_id
1 'polypeptide(L)'
;MHRPPAAEPWSDAEIEWIDGWLMAEDNGLDQPLFASEMDGFLCALLSGPQLVPPSEALRWIFDAEAGEQAPIGVAEDEVQRFVELVMKQWNFIAAGLMDGSYEPLLMLNRREDGSEVTQFSDWCVGYMTGVGLDREGWSVLLDSEQAALLHTMLMYGTEEGWKVVDSRPPSDAEHEALADALGEEACAIRDFWFLRRQQAAAPRRVVATPGRNEPCHCGSGRKYKHCHGAN
;
A
#
# COMPACT_ATOMS: atom_id res chain seq x y z
N MET A 1 5.75 30.43 -6.49
CA MET A 1 6.05 28.99 -6.50
C MET A 1 5.03 28.34 -7.41
N HIS A 2 5.46 27.82 -8.56
CA HIS A 2 4.56 27.07 -9.44
C HIS A 2 4.32 25.71 -8.76
N ARG A 3 3.08 25.41 -8.40
CA ARG A 3 2.70 24.03 -8.05
C ARG A 3 3.01 23.20 -9.31
N PRO A 4 3.81 22.13 -9.23
CA PRO A 4 3.94 21.21 -10.35
C PRO A 4 2.53 20.76 -10.78
N PRO A 5 2.29 20.48 -12.07
CA PRO A 5 1.01 19.93 -12.50
C PRO A 5 0.67 18.71 -11.64
N ALA A 6 -0.62 18.56 -11.30
CA ALA A 6 -1.06 17.35 -10.61
C ALA A 6 -0.66 16.15 -11.47
N ALA A 7 -0.12 15.11 -10.84
CA ALA A 7 0.09 13.86 -11.53
C ALA A 7 -1.27 13.40 -12.07
N GLU A 8 -1.31 12.98 -13.33
CA GLU A 8 -2.50 12.42 -13.96
C GLU A 8 -2.44 10.89 -13.84
N PRO A 9 -3.57 10.19 -13.72
CA PRO A 9 -3.58 8.73 -13.74
C PRO A 9 -3.16 8.21 -15.12
N TRP A 10 -2.95 6.91 -15.24
CA TRP A 10 -2.87 6.28 -16.55
C TRP A 10 -4.15 6.51 -17.37
N SER A 11 -3.96 6.75 -18.66
CA SER A 11 -5.01 6.71 -19.67
C SER A 11 -5.24 5.28 -20.15
N ASP A 12 -6.40 5.01 -20.75
CA ASP A 12 -6.73 3.69 -21.33
C ASP A 12 -5.64 3.18 -22.31
N ALA A 13 -5.06 4.07 -23.11
CA ALA A 13 -3.99 3.71 -24.05
C ALA A 13 -2.66 3.40 -23.34
N GLU A 14 -2.39 3.98 -22.17
CA GLU A 14 -1.23 3.62 -21.35
C GLU A 14 -1.46 2.28 -20.66
N ILE A 15 -2.67 2.02 -20.15
CA ILE A 15 -3.07 0.75 -19.55
C ILE A 15 -2.94 -0.39 -20.58
N GLU A 16 -3.54 -0.22 -21.77
CA GLU A 16 -3.45 -1.22 -22.85
C GLU A 16 -1.99 -1.50 -23.24
N TRP A 17 -1.15 -0.46 -23.27
CA TRP A 17 0.27 -0.62 -23.55
C TRP A 17 1.02 -1.35 -22.43
N ILE A 18 0.76 -1.02 -21.16
CA ILE A 18 1.37 -1.68 -19.99
C ILE A 18 1.03 -3.16 -19.99
N ASP A 19 -0.27 -3.49 -20.06
CA ASP A 19 -0.73 -4.87 -19.99
C ASP A 19 -0.24 -5.67 -21.21
N GLY A 20 -0.33 -5.09 -22.41
CA GLY A 20 0.17 -5.74 -23.62
C GLY A 20 1.68 -6.01 -23.58
N TRP A 21 2.47 -5.10 -23.01
CA TRP A 21 3.91 -5.27 -22.87
C TRP A 21 4.26 -6.33 -21.81
N LEU A 22 3.51 -6.39 -20.69
CA LEU A 22 3.68 -7.41 -19.66
C LEU A 22 3.25 -8.81 -20.12
N MET A 23 2.24 -8.91 -21.00
CA MET A 23 1.76 -10.18 -21.56
C MET A 23 2.61 -10.74 -22.71
N ALA A 24 3.63 -10.02 -23.19
CA ALA A 24 4.41 -10.45 -24.35
C ALA A 24 5.16 -11.78 -24.08
N GLU A 25 4.91 -12.81 -24.90
CA GLU A 25 5.44 -14.18 -24.68
C GLU A 25 6.98 -14.27 -24.64
N ASP A 26 7.69 -13.30 -25.19
CA ASP A 26 9.15 -13.29 -25.32
C ASP A 26 9.85 -12.34 -24.32
N ASN A 27 9.10 -11.72 -23.40
CA ASN A 27 9.67 -10.84 -22.37
C ASN A 27 10.21 -11.59 -21.14
N GLY A 28 9.95 -12.90 -21.05
CA GLY A 28 10.41 -13.80 -19.98
C GLY A 28 9.78 -13.56 -18.60
N LEU A 29 8.60 -12.95 -18.56
CA LEU A 29 7.79 -12.78 -17.35
C LEU A 29 6.69 -13.85 -17.30
N ASP A 30 6.52 -14.51 -16.15
CA ASP A 30 5.49 -15.54 -15.97
C ASP A 30 4.23 -15.00 -15.26
N GLN A 31 4.42 -14.22 -14.19
CA GLN A 31 3.33 -13.70 -13.34
C GLN A 31 3.58 -12.23 -12.96
N PRO A 32 3.59 -11.30 -13.93
CA PRO A 32 3.65 -9.88 -13.63
C PRO A 32 2.31 -9.37 -13.07
N LEU A 33 2.37 -8.25 -12.35
CA LEU A 33 1.16 -7.52 -11.93
C LEU A 33 0.63 -6.67 -13.08
N PHE A 34 -0.61 -6.90 -13.51
CA PHE A 34 -1.29 -6.08 -14.53
C PHE A 34 -1.83 -4.77 -13.94
N ALA A 35 -2.28 -3.84 -14.78
CA ALA A 35 -2.55 -2.46 -14.38
C ALA A 35 -3.37 -2.29 -13.08
N SER A 36 -4.48 -3.03 -12.91
CA SER A 36 -5.31 -2.95 -11.69
C SER A 36 -4.61 -3.52 -10.46
N GLU A 37 -3.95 -4.67 -10.59
CA GLU A 37 -3.15 -5.27 -9.52
C GLU A 37 -1.95 -4.38 -9.16
N MET A 38 -1.30 -3.80 -10.18
CA MET A 38 -0.19 -2.89 -10.01
C MET A 38 -0.61 -1.63 -9.24
N ASP A 39 -1.78 -1.05 -9.56
CA ASP A 39 -2.33 0.08 -8.81
C ASP A 39 -2.55 -0.27 -7.33
N GLY A 40 -3.17 -1.43 -7.04
CA GLY A 40 -3.37 -1.90 -5.67
C GLY A 40 -2.07 -2.17 -4.92
N PHE A 41 -1.09 -2.78 -5.60
CA PHE A 41 0.25 -3.01 -5.07
C PHE A 41 0.94 -1.71 -4.69
N LEU A 42 1.01 -0.75 -5.61
CA LEU A 42 1.60 0.57 -5.37
C LEU A 42 0.86 1.31 -4.23
N CYS A 43 -0.46 1.18 -4.16
CA CYS A 43 -1.26 1.75 -3.09
C CYS A 43 -0.91 1.15 -1.73
N ALA A 44 -0.72 -0.17 -1.62
CA ALA A 44 -0.24 -0.81 -0.38
C ALA A 44 1.13 -0.28 0.03
N LEU A 45 2.08 -0.15 -0.90
CA LEU A 45 3.42 0.38 -0.59
C LEU A 45 3.38 1.82 -0.07
N LEU A 46 2.48 2.64 -0.61
CA LEU A 46 2.35 4.06 -0.28
C LEU A 46 1.50 4.34 0.96
N SER A 47 0.51 3.50 1.23
CA SER A 47 -0.35 3.60 2.41
C SER A 47 0.26 2.90 3.64
N GLY A 48 1.20 1.98 3.44
CA GLY A 48 1.71 1.05 4.44
C GLY A 48 2.69 1.57 5.51
N PRO A 49 3.22 0.64 6.32
CA PRO A 49 4.07 0.94 7.47
C PRO A 49 5.47 1.45 7.08
N GLN A 50 6.09 0.83 6.07
CA GLN A 50 7.48 1.05 5.68
C GLN A 50 7.61 1.60 4.26
N LEU A 51 8.69 2.34 4.04
CA LEU A 51 9.05 2.82 2.71
C LEU A 51 9.70 1.68 1.92
N VAL A 52 9.07 1.28 0.82
CA VAL A 52 9.65 0.38 -0.17
C VAL A 52 10.20 1.21 -1.35
N PRO A 53 11.49 1.06 -1.73
CA PRO A 53 12.05 1.82 -2.84
C PRO A 53 11.47 1.36 -4.19
N PRO A 54 11.35 2.26 -5.19
CA PRO A 54 10.82 1.89 -6.51
C PRO A 54 11.56 0.73 -7.19
N SER A 55 12.86 0.60 -6.99
CA SER A 55 13.64 -0.52 -7.54
C SER A 55 13.25 -1.88 -6.95
N GLU A 56 12.78 -1.92 -5.69
CA GLU A 56 12.25 -3.13 -5.09
C GLU A 56 10.82 -3.37 -5.59
N ALA A 57 10.00 -2.34 -5.65
CA ALA A 57 8.65 -2.43 -6.21
C ALA A 57 8.64 -2.99 -7.64
N LEU A 58 9.54 -2.52 -8.51
CA LEU A 58 9.65 -3.01 -9.89
C LEU A 58 9.91 -4.51 -9.98
N ARG A 59 10.69 -5.08 -9.05
CA ARG A 59 10.96 -6.52 -9.02
C ARG A 59 9.67 -7.32 -8.81
N TRP A 60 8.85 -6.88 -7.86
CA TRP A 60 7.57 -7.51 -7.55
C TRP A 60 6.49 -7.23 -8.60
N ILE A 61 6.61 -6.14 -9.35
CA ILE A 61 5.75 -5.89 -10.52
C ILE A 61 6.05 -6.89 -11.64
N PHE A 62 7.32 -7.24 -11.86
CA PHE A 62 7.70 -8.23 -12.87
C PHE A 62 7.48 -9.68 -12.42
N ASP A 63 7.54 -9.94 -11.13
CA ASP A 63 7.37 -11.26 -10.52
C ASP A 63 6.67 -11.12 -9.17
N ALA A 64 5.34 -11.25 -9.20
CA ALA A 64 4.50 -11.09 -8.01
C ALA A 64 4.74 -12.17 -6.94
N GLU A 65 5.36 -13.30 -7.30
CA GLU A 65 5.57 -14.44 -6.40
C GLU A 65 6.90 -14.34 -5.65
N ALA A 66 8.00 -14.04 -6.37
CA ALA A 66 9.35 -14.08 -5.80
C ALA A 66 10.17 -12.78 -5.98
N GLY A 67 9.77 -11.86 -6.87
CA GLY A 67 10.53 -10.67 -7.19
C GLY A 67 11.93 -10.97 -7.75
N GLU A 68 12.09 -12.08 -8.47
CA GLU A 68 13.37 -12.54 -9.03
C GLU A 68 13.45 -12.35 -10.55
N GLN A 69 12.32 -12.30 -11.25
CA GLN A 69 12.30 -12.06 -12.69
C GLN A 69 12.49 -10.58 -13.05
N ALA A 70 12.99 -10.37 -14.26
CA ALA A 70 13.11 -9.07 -14.90
C ALA A 70 12.89 -9.26 -16.40
N PRO A 71 12.39 -8.25 -17.13
CA PRO A 71 12.12 -8.38 -18.54
C PRO A 71 13.42 -8.65 -19.31
N ILE A 72 13.41 -9.69 -20.14
CA ILE A 72 14.52 -10.09 -21.01
C ILE A 72 14.13 -9.92 -22.48
N GLY A 73 15.11 -9.70 -23.35
CA GLY A 73 14.85 -9.61 -24.80
C GLY A 73 14.08 -8.36 -25.27
N VAL A 74 13.72 -7.46 -24.36
CA VAL A 74 12.99 -6.20 -24.62
C VAL A 74 13.93 -5.04 -24.96
N ALA A 75 13.39 -4.03 -25.67
CA ALA A 75 14.16 -2.84 -25.99
C ALA A 75 14.32 -1.89 -24.79
N GLU A 76 15.44 -1.18 -24.70
CA GLU A 76 15.76 -0.31 -23.56
C GLU A 76 14.76 0.86 -23.42
N ASP A 77 14.27 1.39 -24.53
CA ASP A 77 13.27 2.46 -24.57
C ASP A 77 11.88 1.99 -24.10
N GLU A 78 11.53 0.73 -24.34
CA GLU A 78 10.30 0.13 -23.81
C GLU A 78 10.39 -0.04 -22.29
N VAL A 79 11.51 -0.56 -21.77
CA VAL A 79 11.74 -0.65 -20.31
C VAL A 79 11.70 0.73 -19.68
N GLN A 80 12.36 1.72 -20.29
CA GLN A 80 12.33 3.10 -19.79
C GLN A 80 10.90 3.64 -19.75
N ARG A 81 10.12 3.45 -20.82
CA ARG A 81 8.72 3.87 -20.87
C ARG A 81 7.88 3.21 -19.79
N PHE A 82 8.08 1.90 -19.55
CA PHE A 82 7.39 1.19 -18.48
C PHE A 82 7.69 1.81 -17.11
N VAL A 83 8.97 2.04 -16.80
CA VAL A 83 9.38 2.66 -15.53
C VAL A 83 8.81 4.07 -15.39
N GLU A 84 8.80 4.87 -16.46
CA GLU A 84 8.20 6.21 -16.46
C GLU A 84 6.70 6.15 -16.14
N LEU A 85 5.97 5.18 -16.69
CA LEU A 85 4.55 4.97 -16.40
C LEU A 85 4.32 4.48 -14.97
N VAL A 86 5.12 3.55 -14.45
CA VAL A 86 5.05 3.15 -13.03
C VAL A 86 5.26 4.35 -12.12
N MET A 87 6.24 5.21 -12.41
CA MET A 87 6.50 6.41 -11.61
C MET A 87 5.40 7.47 -11.76
N LYS A 88 4.76 7.58 -12.93
CA LYS A 88 3.57 8.42 -13.11
C LYS A 88 2.46 7.99 -12.15
N GLN A 89 2.12 6.71 -12.13
CA GLN A 89 1.07 6.18 -11.25
C GLN A 89 1.45 6.26 -9.78
N TRP A 90 2.71 5.94 -9.43
CA TRP A 90 3.23 6.10 -8.07
C TRP A 90 2.97 7.51 -7.52
N ASN A 91 3.28 8.54 -8.32
CA ASN A 91 3.08 9.94 -7.92
C ASN A 91 1.59 10.32 -7.88
N PHE A 92 0.77 9.78 -8.78
CA PHE A 92 -0.68 9.97 -8.77
C PHE A 92 -1.30 9.40 -7.49
N ILE A 93 -1.02 8.14 -7.16
CA ILE A 93 -1.49 7.47 -5.95
C ILE A 93 -1.00 8.21 -4.71
N ALA A 94 0.29 8.58 -4.64
CA ALA A 94 0.84 9.27 -3.49
C ALA A 94 0.14 10.63 -3.24
N ALA A 95 -0.18 11.37 -4.30
CA ALA A 95 -0.92 12.62 -4.21
C ALA A 95 -2.38 12.39 -3.77
N GLY A 96 -3.07 11.42 -4.37
CA GLY A 96 -4.44 11.07 -4.02
C GLY A 96 -4.57 10.62 -2.56
N LEU A 97 -3.68 9.72 -2.12
CA LEU A 97 -3.64 9.26 -0.73
C LEU A 97 -3.37 10.41 0.22
N MET A 98 -2.51 11.37 -0.14
CA MET A 98 -2.16 12.55 0.66
C MET A 98 -3.35 13.53 0.80
N ASP A 99 -4.12 13.72 -0.26
CA ASP A 99 -5.25 14.66 -0.28
C ASP A 99 -6.57 13.98 0.13
N GLY A 100 -6.58 12.66 0.32
CA GLY A 100 -7.77 11.87 0.68
C GLY A 100 -8.75 11.69 -0.48
N SER A 101 -8.25 11.77 -1.71
CA SER A 101 -9.03 11.72 -2.96
C SER A 101 -8.55 10.60 -3.89
N TYR A 102 -7.91 9.58 -3.33
CA TYR A 102 -7.44 8.44 -4.10
C TYR A 102 -8.63 7.58 -4.54
N GLU A 103 -8.65 7.25 -5.83
CA GLU A 103 -9.61 6.34 -6.45
C GLU A 103 -8.83 5.14 -7.03
N PRO A 104 -9.19 3.90 -6.66
CA PRO A 104 -8.59 2.69 -7.19
C PRO A 104 -8.76 2.55 -8.71
N LEU A 105 -7.74 2.03 -9.40
CA LEU A 105 -7.89 1.62 -10.80
C LEU A 105 -8.61 0.26 -10.87
N LEU A 106 -9.92 0.29 -11.07
CA LEU A 106 -10.77 -0.90 -11.19
C LEU A 106 -11.16 -1.16 -12.63
N MET A 107 -11.13 -2.43 -13.04
CA MET A 107 -11.58 -2.85 -14.38
C MET A 107 -13.06 -3.18 -14.38
N LEU A 108 -13.64 -3.29 -15.58
CA LEU A 108 -15.00 -3.79 -15.77
C LEU A 108 -14.96 -5.15 -16.46
N ASN A 109 -15.69 -6.11 -15.90
CA ASN A 109 -15.92 -7.40 -16.51
C ASN A 109 -17.33 -7.48 -17.10
N ARG A 110 -17.46 -8.11 -18.28
CA ARG A 110 -18.76 -8.34 -18.90
C ARG A 110 -19.31 -9.70 -18.50
N ARG A 111 -20.51 -9.73 -17.93
CA ARG A 111 -21.25 -10.94 -17.58
C ARG A 111 -21.86 -11.61 -18.81
N GLU A 112 -22.29 -12.86 -18.65
CA GLU A 112 -22.95 -13.64 -19.72
C GLU A 112 -24.23 -12.97 -20.24
N ASP A 113 -24.94 -12.24 -19.38
CA ASP A 113 -26.16 -11.50 -19.75
C ASP A 113 -25.89 -10.16 -20.44
N GLY A 114 -24.62 -9.81 -20.64
CA GLY A 114 -24.17 -8.58 -21.28
C GLY A 114 -24.07 -7.37 -20.34
N SER A 115 -24.45 -7.50 -19.07
CA SER A 115 -24.21 -6.46 -18.06
C SER A 115 -22.72 -6.38 -17.70
N GLU A 116 -22.30 -5.23 -17.17
CA GLU A 116 -20.94 -5.00 -16.69
C GLU A 116 -20.93 -5.03 -15.16
N VAL A 117 -19.85 -5.57 -14.58
CA VAL A 117 -19.61 -5.63 -13.14
C VAL A 117 -18.21 -5.14 -12.85
N THR A 118 -18.06 -4.40 -11.75
CA THR A 118 -16.76 -3.91 -11.31
C THR A 118 -15.85 -5.06 -10.89
N GLN A 119 -14.68 -5.18 -11.52
CA GLN A 119 -13.65 -6.16 -11.19
C GLN A 119 -12.64 -5.51 -10.25
N PHE A 120 -12.85 -5.67 -8.94
CA PHE A 120 -11.99 -5.09 -7.90
C PHE A 120 -11.09 -6.11 -7.18
N SER A 121 -11.27 -7.41 -7.42
CA SER A 121 -10.42 -8.43 -6.79
C SER A 121 -8.97 -8.34 -7.26
N ASP A 122 -8.72 -7.96 -8.51
CA ASP A 122 -7.37 -7.82 -9.07
C ASP A 122 -6.59 -6.74 -8.30
N TRP A 123 -7.25 -5.59 -8.09
CA TRP A 123 -6.72 -4.55 -7.21
C TRP A 123 -6.43 -5.07 -5.79
N CYS A 124 -7.33 -5.86 -5.21
CA CYS A 124 -7.13 -6.45 -3.88
C CYS A 124 -5.96 -7.44 -3.86
N VAL A 125 -5.78 -8.27 -4.89
CA VAL A 125 -4.62 -9.17 -5.04
C VAL A 125 -3.33 -8.37 -5.06
N GLY A 126 -3.29 -7.31 -5.85
CA GLY A 126 -2.18 -6.36 -5.87
C GLY A 126 -1.87 -5.78 -4.49
N TYR A 127 -2.90 -5.27 -3.81
CA TYR A 127 -2.75 -4.70 -2.47
C TYR A 127 -2.18 -5.72 -1.47
N MET A 128 -2.72 -6.95 -1.49
CA MET A 128 -2.26 -8.03 -0.61
C MET A 128 -0.87 -8.56 -0.97
N THR A 129 -0.45 -8.45 -2.23
CA THR A 129 0.95 -8.66 -2.64
C THR A 129 1.86 -7.65 -1.93
N GLY A 130 1.48 -6.36 -1.92
CA GLY A 130 2.22 -5.31 -1.22
C GLY A 130 2.25 -5.49 0.31
N VAL A 131 1.15 -5.95 0.90
CA VAL A 131 1.11 -6.37 2.32
C VAL A 131 2.08 -7.52 2.60
N GLY A 132 2.24 -8.43 1.64
CA GLY A 132 3.13 -9.58 1.70
C GLY A 132 4.61 -9.25 1.86
N LEU A 133 5.06 -8.08 1.39
CA LEU A 133 6.46 -7.64 1.49
C LEU A 133 6.89 -7.33 2.93
N ASP A 134 5.97 -6.88 3.80
CA ASP A 134 6.27 -6.54 5.20
C ASP A 134 5.16 -7.04 6.14
N ARG A 135 4.93 -8.36 6.13
CA ARG A 135 3.88 -8.98 6.96
C ARG A 135 3.98 -8.63 8.45
N GLU A 136 5.20 -8.51 8.96
CA GLU A 136 5.44 -8.14 10.36
C GLU A 136 5.02 -6.68 10.63
N GLY A 137 5.39 -5.74 9.75
CA GLY A 137 4.93 -4.35 9.87
C GLY A 137 3.41 -4.24 9.82
N TRP A 138 2.77 -4.94 8.88
CA TRP A 138 1.31 -4.94 8.71
C TRP A 138 0.54 -5.62 9.85
N SER A 139 1.18 -6.53 10.59
CA SER A 139 0.54 -7.23 11.71
C SER A 139 -0.04 -6.26 12.74
N VAL A 140 0.55 -5.09 12.91
CA VAL A 140 0.03 -4.14 13.90
C VAL A 140 -1.31 -3.53 13.52
N LEU A 141 -1.60 -3.34 12.23
CA LEU A 141 -2.94 -2.92 11.82
C LEU A 141 -3.92 -4.10 11.98
N LEU A 142 -3.50 -5.30 11.56
CA LEU A 142 -4.30 -6.53 11.65
C LEU A 142 -4.67 -6.91 13.09
N ASP A 143 -3.80 -6.62 14.05
CA ASP A 143 -4.03 -6.90 15.49
C ASP A 143 -4.73 -5.75 16.22
N SER A 144 -5.06 -4.65 15.52
CA SER A 144 -5.70 -3.47 16.11
C SER A 144 -7.23 -3.49 15.99
N GLU A 145 -7.89 -2.59 16.71
CA GLU A 145 -9.33 -2.34 16.55
C GLU A 145 -9.70 -1.82 15.13
N GLN A 146 -8.71 -1.41 14.33
CA GLN A 146 -8.87 -0.92 12.96
C GLN A 146 -8.64 -2.02 11.91
N ALA A 147 -8.47 -3.29 12.29
CA ALA A 147 -8.25 -4.41 11.38
C ALA A 147 -9.32 -4.53 10.27
N ALA A 148 -10.54 -4.04 10.53
CA ALA A 148 -11.63 -4.01 9.56
C ALA A 148 -11.31 -3.19 8.29
N LEU A 149 -10.37 -2.24 8.34
CA LEU A 149 -9.92 -1.47 7.18
C LEU A 149 -9.29 -2.36 6.09
N LEU A 150 -8.74 -3.51 6.46
CA LEU A 150 -8.16 -4.47 5.51
C LEU A 150 -9.16 -5.55 5.09
N HIS A 151 -10.39 -5.53 5.58
CA HIS A 151 -11.31 -6.66 5.41
C HIS A 151 -11.59 -6.95 3.94
N THR A 152 -11.98 -5.94 3.15
CA THR A 152 -12.26 -6.10 1.72
C THR A 152 -11.02 -6.63 0.97
N MET A 153 -9.86 -6.02 1.23
CA MET A 153 -8.58 -6.42 0.61
C MET A 153 -8.21 -7.87 0.94
N LEU A 154 -8.38 -8.30 2.19
CA LEU A 154 -8.15 -9.69 2.60
C LEU A 154 -9.13 -10.66 1.94
N MET A 155 -10.41 -10.31 1.91
CA MET A 155 -11.48 -11.17 1.40
C MET A 155 -11.38 -11.40 -0.10
N TYR A 156 -10.96 -10.39 -0.86
CA TYR A 156 -10.91 -10.43 -2.32
C TYR A 156 -9.50 -10.51 -2.89
N GLY A 157 -8.45 -10.41 -2.07
CA GLY A 157 -7.05 -10.49 -2.48
C GLY A 157 -6.28 -11.71 -1.96
N THR A 158 -6.94 -12.67 -1.29
CA THR A 158 -6.28 -13.88 -0.77
C THR A 158 -7.11 -15.13 -1.00
N GLU A 159 -6.44 -16.29 -1.15
CA GLU A 159 -7.11 -17.58 -1.31
C GLU A 159 -8.03 -17.94 -0.13
N GLU A 160 -7.63 -17.61 1.10
CA GLU A 160 -8.46 -17.79 2.29
C GLU A 160 -9.73 -16.94 2.24
N GLY A 161 -9.59 -15.68 1.80
CA GLY A 161 -10.70 -14.76 1.61
C GLY A 161 -11.71 -15.26 0.58
N TRP A 162 -11.22 -15.70 -0.58
CA TRP A 162 -12.05 -16.20 -1.68
C TRP A 162 -12.93 -17.38 -1.24
N LYS A 163 -12.38 -18.32 -0.46
CA LYS A 163 -13.16 -19.45 0.09
C LYS A 163 -14.35 -18.99 0.93
N VAL A 164 -14.22 -17.87 1.64
CA VAL A 164 -15.31 -17.30 2.43
C VAL A 164 -16.32 -16.58 1.53
N VAL A 165 -15.86 -15.78 0.56
CA VAL A 165 -16.73 -15.13 -0.44
C VAL A 165 -17.54 -16.17 -1.22
N ASP A 166 -16.91 -17.23 -1.71
CA ASP A 166 -17.57 -18.32 -2.44
C ASP A 166 -18.66 -19.02 -1.61
N SER A 167 -18.45 -19.14 -0.30
CA SER A 167 -19.42 -19.75 0.61
C SER A 167 -20.67 -18.89 0.83
N ARG A 168 -20.53 -17.56 0.67
CA ARG A 168 -21.61 -16.59 0.81
C ARG A 168 -21.33 -15.38 -0.11
N PRO A 169 -21.65 -15.50 -1.41
CA PRO A 169 -21.40 -14.42 -2.36
C PRO A 169 -22.21 -13.17 -1.99
N PRO A 170 -21.65 -11.97 -2.21
CA PRO A 170 -22.41 -10.73 -2.04
C PRO A 170 -23.52 -10.64 -3.09
N SER A 171 -24.55 -9.86 -2.78
CA SER A 171 -25.44 -9.31 -3.80
C SER A 171 -24.70 -8.27 -4.65
N ASP A 172 -25.20 -7.97 -5.85
CA ASP A 172 -24.62 -6.94 -6.72
C ASP A 172 -24.49 -5.59 -6.02
N ALA A 173 -25.47 -5.21 -5.21
CA ALA A 173 -25.42 -3.95 -4.46
C ALA A 173 -24.36 -3.96 -3.34
N GLU A 174 -24.12 -5.10 -2.69
CA GLU A 174 -23.04 -5.25 -1.72
C GLU A 174 -21.68 -5.24 -2.42
N HIS A 175 -21.56 -5.87 -3.59
CA HIS A 175 -20.34 -5.90 -4.40
C HIS A 175 -19.90 -4.50 -4.83
N GLU A 176 -20.81 -3.71 -5.40
CA GLU A 176 -20.49 -2.33 -5.81
C GLU A 176 -20.21 -1.44 -4.59
N ALA A 177 -20.91 -1.62 -3.46
CA ALA A 177 -20.60 -0.86 -2.24
C ALA A 177 -19.21 -1.17 -1.67
N LEU A 178 -18.72 -2.41 -1.84
CA LEU A 178 -17.35 -2.77 -1.47
C LEU A 178 -16.34 -2.09 -2.41
N ALA A 179 -16.60 -2.10 -3.72
CA ALA A 179 -15.75 -1.44 -4.70
C ALA A 179 -15.62 0.07 -4.43
N ASP A 180 -16.75 0.75 -4.20
CA ASP A 180 -16.81 2.19 -3.90
C ASP A 180 -16.06 2.57 -2.62
N ALA A 181 -15.97 1.65 -1.64
CA ALA A 181 -15.34 1.91 -0.35
C ALA A 181 -13.80 1.81 -0.37
N LEU A 182 -13.22 1.10 -1.36
CA LEU A 182 -11.78 0.78 -1.37
C LEU A 182 -10.87 2.02 -1.31
N GLY A 183 -11.24 3.11 -2.00
CA GLY A 183 -10.47 4.36 -1.97
C GLY A 183 -10.44 4.99 -0.57
N GLU A 184 -11.58 5.02 0.12
CA GLU A 184 -11.70 5.51 1.50
C GLU A 184 -10.94 4.61 2.48
N GLU A 185 -11.06 3.28 2.33
CA GLU A 185 -10.33 2.30 3.14
C GLU A 185 -8.81 2.50 3.02
N ALA A 186 -8.29 2.63 1.80
CA ALA A 186 -6.87 2.86 1.54
C ALA A 186 -6.37 4.19 2.15
N CYS A 187 -7.16 5.27 2.03
CA CYS A 187 -6.85 6.56 2.67
C CYS A 187 -6.82 6.43 4.20
N ALA A 188 -7.78 5.72 4.79
CA ALA A 188 -7.83 5.48 6.24
C ALA A 188 -6.63 4.66 6.73
N ILE A 189 -6.19 3.66 5.97
CA ILE A 189 -4.97 2.90 6.25
C ILE A 189 -3.73 3.81 6.22
N ARG A 190 -3.61 4.67 5.20
CA ARG A 190 -2.52 5.66 5.13
C ARG A 190 -2.50 6.53 6.39
N ASP A 191 -3.65 7.02 6.81
CA ASP A 191 -3.79 7.88 7.98
C ASP A 191 -3.44 7.17 9.29
N PHE A 192 -3.86 5.91 9.44
CA PHE A 192 -3.45 5.07 10.57
C PHE A 192 -1.92 5.04 10.71
N TRP A 193 -1.20 4.74 9.63
CA TRP A 193 0.26 4.67 9.65
C TRP A 193 0.92 6.05 9.81
N PHE A 194 0.37 7.08 9.17
CA PHE A 194 0.87 8.45 9.28
C PHE A 194 0.79 8.99 10.71
N LEU A 195 -0.36 8.85 11.37
CA LEU A 195 -0.57 9.26 12.76
C LEU A 195 0.38 8.52 13.70
N ARG A 196 0.60 7.23 13.45
CA ARG A 196 1.50 6.42 14.27
C ARG A 196 2.97 6.84 14.12
N ARG A 197 3.42 7.14 12.89
CA ARG A 197 4.75 7.72 12.65
C ARG A 197 4.92 9.06 13.36
N GLN A 198 3.91 9.93 13.33
CA GLN A 198 3.95 11.19 14.08
C GLN A 198 4.05 10.98 15.60
N GLN A 199 3.31 10.03 16.15
CA GLN A 199 3.37 9.71 17.59
C GLN A 199 4.75 9.16 17.99
N ALA A 200 5.37 8.32 17.15
CA ALA A 200 6.72 7.80 17.38
C ALA A 200 7.80 8.90 17.30
N ALA A 201 7.62 9.89 16.42
CA ALA A 201 8.54 11.00 16.24
C ALA A 201 8.36 12.13 17.29
N ALA A 202 7.26 12.13 18.04
CA ALA A 202 6.99 13.17 19.03
C ALA A 202 8.08 13.19 20.13
N PRO A 203 8.65 14.36 20.48
CA PRO A 203 9.70 14.45 21.47
C PRO A 203 9.19 13.94 22.81
N ARG A 204 9.75 12.81 23.26
CA ARG A 204 9.44 12.26 24.58
C ARG A 204 9.89 13.28 25.62
N ARG A 205 8.96 13.81 26.41
CA ARG A 205 9.27 14.80 27.46
C ARG A 205 10.26 14.17 28.43
N VAL A 206 11.54 14.52 28.28
CA VAL A 206 12.56 14.14 29.24
C VAL A 206 12.26 14.94 30.50
N VAL A 207 11.80 14.27 31.55
CA VAL A 207 11.73 14.89 32.87
C VAL A 207 13.14 15.33 33.19
N ALA A 208 13.35 16.64 33.39
CA ALA A 208 14.66 17.17 33.72
C ALA A 208 15.19 16.38 34.92
N THR A 209 16.33 15.71 34.74
CA THR A 209 17.04 15.09 35.87
C THR A 209 17.32 16.18 36.89
N PRO A 210 16.94 16.00 38.16
CA PRO A 210 17.23 16.98 39.19
C PRO A 210 18.70 17.36 39.15
N GLY A 211 19.00 18.64 39.32
CA GLY A 211 20.37 19.12 39.39
C GLY A 211 21.17 18.32 40.42
N ARG A 212 22.49 18.19 40.22
CA ARG A 212 23.38 17.31 41.03
C ARG A 212 23.17 17.45 42.57
N ASN A 213 22.79 18.63 43.04
CA ASN A 213 22.54 18.92 44.47
C ASN A 213 21.05 19.06 44.86
N GLU A 214 20.10 18.94 43.93
CA GLU A 214 18.66 19.01 44.18
C GLU A 214 18.13 17.73 44.83
N PRO A 215 16.96 17.77 45.50
CA PRO A 215 16.30 16.58 46.03
C PRO A 215 16.07 15.53 44.94
N CYS A 216 16.39 14.27 45.25
CA CYS A 216 16.19 13.17 44.33
C CYS A 216 14.69 12.91 44.10
N HIS A 217 14.32 12.63 42.84
CA HIS A 217 12.93 12.38 42.44
C HIS A 217 12.28 11.14 43.09
N CYS A 218 13.04 10.25 43.74
CA CYS A 218 12.53 9.06 44.42
C CYS A 218 11.88 9.32 45.79
N GLY A 219 11.84 10.58 46.25
CA GLY A 219 11.23 10.93 47.54
C GLY A 219 12.10 10.63 48.77
N SER A 220 13.34 10.17 48.60
CA SER A 220 14.24 9.83 49.72
C SER A 220 14.73 11.04 50.54
N GLY A 221 14.49 12.27 50.08
CA GLY A 221 15.03 13.50 50.66
C GLY A 221 16.54 13.70 50.45
N ARG A 222 17.26 12.74 49.83
CA ARG A 222 18.70 12.85 49.55
C ARG A 222 18.96 13.70 48.31
N LYS A 223 20.14 14.35 48.24
CA LYS A 223 20.62 15.02 47.02
C LYS A 223 20.78 14.00 45.89
N TYR A 224 20.45 14.37 44.65
CA TYR A 224 20.47 13.48 43.49
C TYR A 224 21.79 12.72 43.33
N LYS A 225 22.95 13.40 43.47
CA LYS A 225 24.30 12.78 43.41
C LYS A 225 24.61 11.71 44.46
N HIS A 226 23.80 11.58 45.50
CA HIS A 226 23.96 10.60 46.58
C HIS A 226 22.83 9.55 46.58
N CYS A 227 22.12 9.44 45.45
CA CYS A 227 21.01 8.52 45.25
C CYS A 227 21.04 8.03 43.79
N HIS A 228 20.03 8.36 42.98
CA HIS A 228 19.93 7.91 41.58
C HIS A 228 20.94 8.59 40.63
N GLY A 229 21.71 9.58 41.09
CA GLY A 229 22.83 10.17 40.36
C GLY A 229 24.19 9.81 40.96
N ALA A 230 24.25 8.79 41.83
CA ALA A 230 25.51 8.22 42.29
C ALA A 230 25.97 7.17 41.26
N ASN A 231 27.05 7.48 40.55
CA ASN A 231 27.83 6.47 39.83
C ASN A 231 28.66 5.67 40.83
#